data_AF-A0A7C4BB65-F1
#
_entry.id   AF-A0A7C4BB65-F1
#
_cell.length_a   1.000
_cell.length_b   1.000
_cell.length_c   1.000
_cell.angle_alpha   90.00
_cell.angle_beta   90.00
_cell.angle_gamma   90.00
#
_symmetry.space_group_name_H-M   'P 1'
#
loop_
_entity.id
_entity.type
_entity.pdbx_description
1 polymer ?
#
loop_
_entity_poly.entity_id
_entity_poly.type
_entity_poly.pdbx_seq_one_letter_code
_entity_poly.pdbx_strand_id
1 'polypeptide(L)'
;MNSDIVLTFLDFVLIQRKKIPYIMKAVEHSDIVHCNQLEPRILTGEESIDKDARKILRRSSVKLLFVTLGGDGAILYTRSGLEVSQKPFNVNVVDPTGAGDSFVAGVLYLLSRNGVEKGTLVNIDVNTLIDMLALGQVAEAACVTMPGATTGVSREAVEALLKSQYSSVKQYTKVEEFRILVA
;
A
#
# COMPACT_ATOMS: atom_id res chain seq x y z
N MET A 1 -7.57 -17.72 -21.05
CA MET A 1 -7.56 -17.63 -19.58
C MET A 1 -8.49 -16.50 -19.19
N ASN A 2 -9.44 -16.73 -18.30
CA ASN A 2 -10.38 -15.68 -17.88
C ASN A 2 -9.64 -14.72 -16.92
N SER A 3 -9.23 -13.54 -17.42
CA SER A 3 -8.48 -12.53 -16.65
C SER A 3 -9.26 -11.96 -15.45
N ASP A 4 -10.55 -12.27 -15.38
CA ASP A 4 -11.45 -11.83 -14.32
C ASP A 4 -11.24 -12.57 -12.99
N ILE A 5 -10.45 -13.65 -12.98
CA ILE A 5 -10.17 -14.46 -11.78
C ILE A 5 -8.80 -14.11 -11.17
N VAL A 6 -7.86 -13.56 -11.95
CA VAL A 6 -6.50 -13.27 -11.48
C VAL A 6 -6.42 -11.86 -10.91
N LEU A 7 -6.18 -11.76 -9.60
CA LEU A 7 -5.88 -10.52 -8.89
C LEU A 7 -4.42 -10.14 -9.13
N THR A 8 -4.17 -8.91 -9.60
CA THR A 8 -2.82 -8.39 -9.84
C THR A 8 -2.41 -7.35 -8.78
N PHE A 9 -1.24 -7.54 -8.18
CA PHE A 9 -0.64 -6.58 -7.24
C PHE A 9 0.71 -6.17 -7.81
N LEU A 10 0.83 -4.88 -8.15
CA LEU A 10 2.08 -4.29 -8.64
C LEU A 10 2.78 -3.51 -7.52
N ASP A 11 4.00 -3.90 -7.24
CA ASP A 11 5.03 -3.07 -6.63
C ASP A 11 6.04 -2.69 -7.70
N PHE A 12 6.53 -1.45 -7.70
CA PHE A 12 7.49 -1.00 -8.70
C PHE A 12 8.48 -0.02 -8.10
N VAL A 13 9.71 -0.08 -8.60
CA VAL A 13 10.76 0.90 -8.29
C VAL A 13 10.97 1.80 -9.50
N LEU A 14 10.75 3.11 -9.33
CA LEU A 14 10.90 4.08 -10.42
C LEU A 14 12.01 5.09 -10.15
N ILE A 15 13.22 4.74 -10.59
CA ILE A 15 14.41 5.60 -10.49
C ILE A 15 14.72 6.36 -11.79
N GLN A 16 14.19 5.93 -12.94
CA GLN A 16 14.53 6.47 -14.26
C GLN A 16 13.29 6.91 -15.02
N ARG A 17 13.17 8.23 -15.29
CA ARG A 17 12.02 8.81 -16.02
C ARG A 17 11.72 8.15 -17.37
N LYS A 18 12.74 7.65 -18.07
CA LYS A 18 12.57 6.92 -19.35
C LYS A 18 11.73 5.64 -19.23
N LYS A 19 11.53 5.12 -18.00
CA LYS A 19 10.73 3.93 -17.71
C LYS A 19 9.25 4.22 -17.46
N ILE A 20 8.87 5.50 -17.29
CA ILE A 20 7.48 5.93 -17.00
C ILE A 20 6.46 5.26 -17.94
N PRO A 21 6.64 5.23 -19.28
CA PRO A 21 5.63 4.63 -20.17
C PRO A 21 5.37 3.14 -19.90
N TYR A 22 6.41 2.40 -19.49
CA TYR A 22 6.29 0.97 -19.21
C TYR A 22 5.61 0.71 -17.86
N ILE A 23 5.98 1.48 -16.83
CA ILE A 23 5.38 1.36 -15.51
C ILE A 23 3.92 1.81 -15.56
N MET A 24 3.61 2.93 -16.22
CA MET A 24 2.22 3.37 -16.39
C MET A 24 1.36 2.31 -17.07
N LYS A 25 1.88 1.64 -18.10
CA LYS A 25 1.18 0.52 -18.73
C LYS A 25 0.94 -0.64 -17.76
N ALA A 26 1.89 -0.96 -16.88
CA ALA A 26 1.68 -1.99 -15.85
C ALA A 26 0.62 -1.56 -14.82
N VAL A 27 0.67 -0.30 -14.36
CA VAL A 27 -0.30 0.31 -13.44
C VAL A 27 -1.72 0.25 -14.03
N GLU A 28 -1.88 0.55 -15.32
CA GLU A 28 -3.18 0.49 -16.02
C GLU A 28 -3.84 -0.90 -15.95
N HIS A 29 -3.03 -1.96 -15.89
CA HIS A 29 -3.45 -3.37 -15.83
C HIS A 29 -3.34 -4.01 -14.44
N SER A 30 -3.19 -3.21 -13.38
CA SER A 30 -3.05 -3.69 -12.00
C SER A 30 -4.32 -3.46 -11.19
N ASP A 31 -4.74 -4.45 -10.39
CA ASP A 31 -5.88 -4.32 -9.46
C ASP A 31 -5.47 -3.58 -8.18
N ILE A 32 -4.26 -3.85 -7.69
CA ILE A 32 -3.66 -3.23 -6.50
C ILE A 32 -2.29 -2.69 -6.87
N VAL A 33 -1.95 -1.50 -6.36
CA VAL A 33 -0.62 -0.90 -6.53
C VAL A 33 -0.08 -0.49 -5.17
N HIS A 34 1.20 -0.77 -4.94
CA HIS A 34 2.00 -0.20 -3.87
C HIS A 34 3.14 0.63 -4.46
N CYS A 35 3.44 1.75 -3.82
CA CYS A 35 4.59 2.60 -4.12
C CYS A 35 4.96 3.46 -2.91
N ASN A 36 6.14 4.06 -2.92
CA ASN A 36 6.52 5.07 -1.93
C ASN A 36 6.11 6.48 -2.36
N GLN A 37 6.15 7.46 -1.46
CA GLN A 37 5.75 8.85 -1.72
C GLN A 37 6.44 9.57 -2.91
N LEU A 38 7.62 9.13 -3.34
CA LEU A 38 8.34 9.78 -4.45
C LEU A 38 7.88 9.28 -5.82
N GLU A 39 7.44 8.03 -5.89
CA GLU A 39 7.13 7.33 -7.13
C GLU A 39 5.87 7.85 -7.86
N PRO A 40 4.72 8.08 -7.18
CA PRO A 40 3.55 8.70 -7.79
C PRO A 40 3.91 10.01 -8.47
N ARG A 41 4.65 10.89 -7.77
CA ARG A 41 5.08 12.18 -8.30
C ARG A 41 5.91 12.07 -9.57
N ILE A 42 6.80 11.07 -9.64
CA ILE A 42 7.61 10.82 -10.84
C ILE A 42 6.72 10.33 -12.01
N LEU A 43 5.71 9.50 -11.73
CA LEU A 43 4.78 8.98 -12.73
C LEU A 43 3.84 10.04 -13.31
N THR A 44 3.33 10.92 -12.46
CA THR A 44 2.23 11.83 -12.77
C THR A 44 2.70 13.26 -13.04
N GLY A 45 3.78 13.71 -12.40
CA GLY A 45 4.24 15.09 -12.37
C GLY A 45 3.38 16.05 -11.54
N GLU A 46 2.49 15.59 -10.64
CA GLU A 46 1.70 16.51 -9.80
C GLU A 46 2.50 17.02 -8.59
N GLU A 47 1.85 17.89 -7.82
CA GLU A 47 2.47 18.62 -6.71
C GLU A 47 2.14 18.04 -5.34
N SER A 48 1.16 17.13 -5.25
CA SER A 48 0.76 16.49 -4.00
C SER A 48 0.34 15.04 -4.22
N ILE A 49 0.51 14.22 -3.17
CA ILE A 49 0.19 12.79 -3.18
C ILE A 49 -1.28 12.57 -3.55
N ASP A 50 -2.20 13.39 -3.04
CA ASP A 50 -3.61 13.27 -3.40
C ASP A 50 -3.90 13.57 -4.87
N LYS A 51 -3.19 14.54 -5.48
CA LYS A 51 -3.32 14.81 -6.92
C LYS A 51 -2.75 13.63 -7.72
N ASP A 52 -1.64 13.07 -7.27
CA ASP A 52 -1.03 11.88 -7.88
C ASP A 52 -1.98 10.68 -7.84
N ALA A 53 -2.52 10.37 -6.66
CA ALA A 53 -3.44 9.27 -6.43
C ALA A 53 -4.72 9.44 -7.27
N ARG A 54 -5.32 10.63 -7.32
CA ARG A 54 -6.47 10.91 -8.21
C ARG A 54 -6.13 10.63 -9.67
N LYS A 55 -4.95 11.04 -10.14
CA LYS A 55 -4.54 10.85 -11.53
C LYS A 55 -4.27 9.40 -11.87
N ILE A 56 -3.64 8.65 -10.97
CA ILE A 56 -3.39 7.20 -11.10
C ILE A 56 -4.71 6.45 -11.13
N LEU A 57 -5.58 6.65 -10.14
CA LEU A 57 -6.87 5.98 -10.06
C LEU A 57 -7.76 6.32 -11.25
N ARG A 58 -7.81 7.59 -11.69
CA ARG A 58 -8.62 7.99 -12.85
C ARG A 58 -8.19 7.32 -14.15
N ARG A 59 -6.90 7.06 -14.34
CA ARG A 59 -6.33 6.58 -15.62
C ARG A 59 -6.11 5.08 -15.68
N SER A 60 -6.38 4.35 -14.60
CA SER A 60 -6.09 2.92 -14.51
C SER A 60 -7.32 2.12 -14.06
N SER A 61 -7.17 0.79 -13.97
CA SER A 61 -8.15 -0.10 -13.33
C SER A 61 -7.88 -0.34 -11.84
N VAL A 62 -6.89 0.35 -11.26
CA VAL A 62 -6.46 0.20 -9.87
C VAL A 62 -7.62 0.43 -8.90
N LYS A 63 -7.84 -0.53 -8.01
CA LYS A 63 -8.90 -0.51 -7.00
C LYS A 63 -8.38 -0.05 -5.64
N LEU A 64 -7.14 -0.41 -5.31
CA LEU A 64 -6.45 -0.05 -4.08
C LEU A 64 -5.05 0.46 -4.42
N LEU A 65 -4.73 1.68 -4.00
CA LEU A 65 -3.42 2.31 -4.14
C LEU A 65 -2.84 2.57 -2.75
N PHE A 66 -1.81 1.83 -2.39
CA PHE A 66 -1.03 2.01 -1.17
C PHE A 66 0.15 2.93 -1.45
N VAL A 67 0.31 3.96 -0.61
CA VAL A 67 1.44 4.88 -0.66
C VAL A 67 2.13 4.90 0.71
N THR A 68 3.35 4.38 0.78
CA THR A 68 4.18 4.42 1.98
C THR A 68 4.93 5.74 2.09
N LEU A 69 4.97 6.29 3.30
CA LEU A 69 5.59 7.57 3.65
C LEU A 69 6.81 7.37 4.56
N GLY A 70 7.28 6.13 4.74
CA GLY A 70 8.34 5.79 5.67
C GLY A 70 7.98 6.15 7.11
N GLY A 71 8.80 6.98 7.75
CA GLY A 71 8.60 7.42 9.13
C GLY A 71 7.34 8.29 9.36
N ASP A 72 6.61 8.65 8.32
CA ASP A 72 5.34 9.39 8.42
C ASP A 72 4.10 8.48 8.34
N GLY A 73 4.29 7.18 8.09
CA GLY A 73 3.23 6.17 8.02
C GLY A 73 2.86 5.78 6.60
N ALA A 74 1.57 5.59 6.33
CA ALA A 74 1.08 5.19 5.01
C ALA A 74 -0.34 5.68 4.75
N ILE A 75 -0.68 5.77 3.46
CA ILE A 75 -2.01 6.14 2.97
C ILE A 75 -2.51 5.08 1.99
N LEU A 76 -3.78 4.70 2.13
CA LEU A 76 -4.50 3.85 1.19
C LEU A 76 -5.60 4.67 0.52
N TYR A 77 -5.53 4.78 -0.81
CA TYR A 77 -6.58 5.35 -1.64
C TYR A 77 -7.37 4.23 -2.32
N THR A 78 -8.70 4.34 -2.32
CA THR A 78 -9.58 3.31 -2.88
C THR A 78 -10.38 3.85 -4.06
N ARG A 79 -10.75 2.96 -4.99
CA ARG A 79 -11.64 3.28 -6.11
C ARG A 79 -13.05 3.65 -5.66
N SER A 80 -13.50 3.14 -4.53
CA SER A 80 -14.79 3.47 -3.92
C SER A 80 -14.83 4.88 -3.33
N GLY A 81 -13.70 5.60 -3.34
CA GLY A 81 -13.63 7.01 -2.97
C GLY A 81 -13.38 7.21 -1.48
N LEU A 82 -12.59 6.34 -0.87
CA LEU A 82 -12.06 6.49 0.48
C LEU A 82 -10.55 6.70 0.46
N GLU A 83 -10.08 7.53 1.38
CA GLU A 83 -8.69 7.65 1.81
C GLU A 83 -8.58 7.18 3.25
N VAL A 84 -7.63 6.28 3.51
CA VAL A 84 -7.30 5.82 4.87
C VAL A 84 -5.85 6.18 5.14
N SER A 85 -5.58 6.98 6.17
CA SER A 85 -4.21 7.34 6.56
C SER A 85 -3.90 6.87 7.97
N GLN A 86 -2.69 6.34 8.15
CA GLN A 86 -2.20 5.79 9.41
C GLN A 86 -0.84 6.35 9.77
N LYS A 87 -0.61 6.49 11.07
CA LYS A 87 0.72 6.72 11.64
C LYS A 87 1.56 5.43 11.56
N PRO A 88 2.90 5.55 11.54
CA PRO A 88 3.78 4.40 11.41
C PRO A 88 3.80 3.54 12.68
N PHE A 89 4.26 2.29 12.54
CA PHE A 89 4.78 1.51 13.65
C PHE A 89 6.20 2.01 13.96
N ASN A 90 6.44 2.45 15.20
CA ASN A 90 7.71 3.02 15.60
C ASN A 90 8.72 1.92 15.91
N VAL A 91 9.84 1.92 15.19
CA VAL A 91 10.94 0.95 15.31
C VAL A 91 12.28 1.64 15.06
N ASN A 92 13.37 1.02 15.55
CA ASN A 92 14.72 1.45 15.19
C ASN A 92 15.08 0.89 13.82
N VAL A 93 15.25 1.77 12.84
CA VAL A 93 15.59 1.40 11.47
C VAL A 93 17.08 1.06 11.37
N VAL A 94 17.37 -0.15 10.91
CA VAL A 94 18.73 -0.67 10.66
C VAL A 94 19.02 -0.72 9.16
N ASP A 95 18.10 -1.26 8.35
CA ASP A 95 18.26 -1.42 6.90
C ASP A 95 16.89 -1.36 6.21
N PRO A 96 16.61 -0.40 5.30
CA PRO A 96 15.32 -0.29 4.61
C PRO A 96 15.15 -1.29 3.46
N THR A 97 16.16 -2.11 3.15
CA THR A 97 16.09 -3.10 2.07
C THR A 97 14.93 -4.06 2.31
N GLY A 98 14.07 -4.27 1.30
CA GLY A 98 12.91 -5.19 1.38
C GLY A 98 11.68 -4.63 2.09
N ALA A 99 11.69 -3.36 2.51
CA ALA A 99 10.55 -2.70 3.16
C ALA A 99 9.26 -2.79 2.33
N GLY A 100 9.30 -2.41 1.05
CA GLY A 100 8.15 -2.47 0.15
C GLY A 100 7.64 -3.89 -0.11
N ASP A 101 8.55 -4.84 -0.34
CA ASP A 101 8.20 -6.26 -0.50
C ASP A 101 7.49 -6.81 0.76
N SER A 102 7.98 -6.43 1.93
CA SER A 102 7.40 -6.83 3.22
C SER A 102 6.03 -6.19 3.45
N PHE A 103 5.86 -4.92 3.07
CA PHE A 103 4.55 -4.27 3.08
C PHE A 103 3.54 -5.03 2.22
N VAL A 104 3.92 -5.33 0.98
CA VAL A 104 3.09 -6.09 0.03
C VAL A 104 2.76 -7.48 0.59
N ALA A 105 3.73 -8.17 1.19
CA ALA A 105 3.52 -9.47 1.81
C ALA A 105 2.51 -9.41 2.98
N GLY A 106 2.56 -8.37 3.81
CA GLY A 106 1.60 -8.14 4.89
C GLY A 106 0.17 -7.96 4.36
N VAL A 107 -0.01 -7.17 3.30
CA VAL A 107 -1.32 -6.97 2.65
C VAL A 107 -1.81 -8.27 2.00
N LEU A 108 -0.95 -8.97 1.26
CA LEU A 108 -1.29 -10.25 0.62
C LEU A 108 -1.68 -11.33 1.64
N TYR A 109 -1.02 -11.35 2.80
CA TYR A 109 -1.35 -12.27 3.88
C TYR A 109 -2.80 -12.07 4.37
N LEU A 110 -3.23 -10.82 4.57
CA LEU A 110 -4.58 -10.51 5.00
C LEU A 110 -5.62 -10.82 3.90
N LEU A 111 -5.33 -10.44 2.65
CA LEU A 111 -6.20 -10.76 1.50
C LEU A 111 -6.43 -12.27 1.37
N SER A 112 -5.35 -13.06 1.47
CA SER A 112 -5.40 -14.51 1.42
C SER A 112 -6.21 -15.09 2.59
N ARG A 113 -5.95 -14.61 3.81
CA ARG A 113 -6.65 -15.09 5.01
C ARG A 113 -8.14 -14.80 5.01
N ASN A 114 -8.54 -13.66 4.45
CA ASN A 114 -9.93 -13.23 4.38
C ASN A 114 -10.65 -13.73 3.11
N GLY A 115 -9.96 -14.46 2.22
CA GLY A 115 -10.55 -14.95 0.97
C GLY A 115 -11.01 -13.82 0.05
N VAL A 116 -10.29 -12.70 0.03
CA VAL A 116 -10.64 -11.54 -0.81
C VAL A 116 -10.30 -11.84 -2.26
N GLU A 117 -11.28 -11.67 -3.14
CA GLU A 117 -11.13 -11.91 -4.57
C GLU A 117 -11.13 -10.59 -5.36
N LYS A 118 -10.68 -10.66 -6.62
CA LYS A 118 -10.64 -9.50 -7.53
C LYS A 118 -11.97 -8.76 -7.64
N GLY A 119 -13.09 -9.50 -7.64
CA GLY A 119 -14.44 -8.96 -7.76
C GLY A 119 -14.92 -8.22 -6.52
N THR A 120 -14.35 -8.50 -5.34
CA THR A 120 -14.78 -7.91 -4.07
C THR A 120 -13.91 -6.73 -3.64
N LEU A 121 -12.78 -6.47 -4.32
CA LEU A 121 -11.83 -5.40 -3.97
C LEU A 121 -12.45 -3.99 -3.85
N VAL A 122 -13.51 -3.68 -4.59
CA VAL A 122 -14.18 -2.36 -4.52
C VAL A 122 -15.10 -2.23 -3.30
N ASN A 123 -15.54 -3.36 -2.74
CA ASN A 123 -16.55 -3.44 -1.68
C ASN A 123 -15.96 -3.98 -0.36
N ILE A 124 -14.65 -3.81 -0.15
CA ILE A 124 -14.01 -4.14 1.12
C ILE A 124 -14.53 -3.17 2.20
N ASP A 125 -14.92 -3.70 3.35
CA ASP A 125 -15.36 -2.87 4.46
C ASP A 125 -14.22 -2.03 5.04
N VAL A 126 -14.57 -0.89 5.63
CA VAL A 126 -13.59 0.08 6.13
C VAL A 126 -12.66 -0.53 7.18
N ASN A 127 -13.13 -1.43 8.04
CA ASN A 127 -12.26 -2.03 9.05
C ASN A 127 -11.22 -2.95 8.40
N THR A 128 -11.60 -3.73 7.39
CA THR A 128 -10.63 -4.52 6.62
C THR A 128 -9.62 -3.62 5.89
N LEU A 129 -10.02 -2.47 5.34
CA LEU A 129 -9.07 -1.51 4.73
C LEU A 129 -8.06 -0.96 5.74
N ILE A 130 -8.53 -0.61 6.94
CA ILE A 130 -7.68 -0.17 8.07
C ILE A 130 -6.68 -1.28 8.46
N ASP A 131 -7.16 -2.52 8.52
CA ASP A 131 -6.34 -3.68 8.88
C ASP A 131 -5.32 -4.01 7.78
N MET A 132 -5.69 -3.90 6.51
CA MET A 132 -4.77 -4.08 5.38
C MET A 132 -3.61 -3.09 5.46
N LEU A 133 -3.90 -1.80 5.68
CA LEU A 133 -2.87 -0.77 5.78
C LEU A 133 -1.96 -1.02 6.99
N ALA A 134 -2.52 -1.43 8.13
CA ALA A 134 -1.73 -1.73 9.33
C ALA A 134 -0.86 -2.98 9.17
N LEU A 135 -1.38 -4.04 8.53
CA LEU A 135 -0.65 -5.28 8.29
C LEU A 135 0.52 -5.09 7.32
N GLY A 136 0.35 -4.25 6.29
CA GLY A 136 1.47 -3.83 5.44
C GLY A 136 2.54 -3.09 6.25
N GLN A 137 2.13 -2.05 6.97
CA GLN A 137 3.07 -1.22 7.74
C GLN A 137 3.82 -2.01 8.82
N VAL A 138 3.18 -2.97 9.50
CA VAL A 138 3.87 -3.73 10.56
C VAL A 138 4.86 -4.75 10.00
N ALA A 139 4.58 -5.33 8.84
CA ALA A 139 5.52 -6.23 8.16
C ALA A 139 6.73 -5.44 7.64
N GLU A 140 6.50 -4.24 7.08
CA GLU A 140 7.55 -3.29 6.74
C GLU A 140 8.38 -2.91 7.98
N ALA A 141 7.74 -2.52 9.08
CA ALA A 141 8.42 -2.13 10.30
C ALA A 141 9.27 -3.26 10.89
N ALA A 142 8.79 -4.51 10.85
CA ALA A 142 9.57 -5.67 11.25
C ALA A 142 10.81 -5.86 10.35
N CYS A 143 10.63 -5.77 9.04
CA CYS A 143 11.69 -5.90 8.04
C CYS A 143 12.86 -4.97 8.34
N VAL A 144 12.58 -3.68 8.56
CA VAL A 144 13.63 -2.67 8.64
C VAL A 144 14.46 -2.71 9.92
N THR A 145 14.12 -3.57 10.89
CA THR A 145 14.83 -3.69 12.17
C THR A 145 16.10 -4.54 12.10
N MET A 146 16.34 -5.25 11.00
CA MET A 146 17.51 -6.11 10.80
C MET A 146 18.10 -5.95 9.40
N PRO A 147 19.40 -6.26 9.19
CA PRO A 147 20.00 -6.19 7.86
C PRO A 147 19.38 -7.17 6.86
N GLY A 148 19.24 -6.71 5.61
CA GLY A 148 18.70 -7.48 4.50
C GLY A 148 17.17 -7.50 4.42
N ALA A 149 16.65 -8.09 3.34
CA ALA A 149 15.24 -7.95 2.95
C ALA A 149 14.23 -8.76 3.78
N THR A 150 14.65 -9.83 4.44
CA THR A 150 13.72 -10.77 5.07
C THR A 150 14.08 -11.15 6.50
N THR A 151 15.29 -10.82 6.96
CA THR A 151 15.82 -11.26 8.26
C THR A 151 14.95 -10.82 9.43
N GLY A 152 14.42 -9.59 9.37
CA GLY A 152 13.58 -9.02 10.44
C GLY A 152 12.11 -9.47 10.39
N VAL A 153 11.68 -10.14 9.31
CA VAL A 153 10.28 -10.50 9.11
C VAL A 153 10.00 -11.90 9.65
N SER A 154 9.37 -11.98 10.83
CA SER A 154 8.81 -13.21 11.37
C SER A 154 7.40 -12.98 11.91
N ARG A 155 6.66 -14.08 12.12
CA ARG A 155 5.34 -14.00 12.77
C ARG A 155 5.46 -13.37 14.16
N GLU A 156 6.48 -13.77 14.92
CA GLU A 156 6.71 -13.30 16.29
C GLU A 156 7.01 -11.80 16.31
N ALA A 157 7.84 -11.31 15.38
CA ALA A 157 8.18 -9.89 15.27
C ALA A 157 6.93 -9.05 14.93
N VAL A 158 6.15 -9.48 13.94
CA VAL A 158 4.90 -8.83 13.53
C VAL A 158 3.87 -8.83 14.67
N GLU A 159 3.65 -9.97 15.32
CA GLU A 159 2.70 -10.09 16.43
C GLU A 159 3.11 -9.24 17.63
N ALA A 160 4.41 -9.14 17.93
CA ALA A 160 4.93 -8.28 19.00
C ALA A 160 4.66 -6.79 18.73
N LEU A 161 4.88 -6.33 17.49
CA LEU A 161 4.60 -4.95 17.08
C LEU A 161 3.10 -4.65 17.06
N LEU A 162 2.28 -5.57 16.55
CA LEU A 162 0.82 -5.44 16.59
C LEU A 162 0.32 -5.32 18.04
N LYS A 163 0.74 -6.23 18.92
CA LYS A 163 0.34 -6.23 20.33
C LYS A 163 0.71 -4.94 21.06
N SER A 164 1.85 -4.35 20.73
CA SER A 164 2.37 -3.16 21.42
C SER A 164 1.84 -1.83 20.86
N GLN A 165 1.57 -1.74 19.55
CA GLN A 165 1.35 -0.45 18.88
C GLN A 165 0.04 -0.35 18.08
N TYR A 166 -0.59 -1.46 17.69
CA TYR A 166 -1.74 -1.43 16.78
C TYR A 166 -2.92 -0.64 17.34
N SER A 167 -3.22 -0.73 18.64
CA SER A 167 -4.29 0.06 19.28
C SER A 167 -4.07 1.57 19.10
N SER A 168 -2.82 2.03 19.21
CA SER A 168 -2.46 3.43 18.98
C SER A 168 -2.60 3.81 17.51
N VAL A 169 -2.04 2.99 16.59
CA VAL A 169 -2.16 3.20 15.14
C VAL A 169 -3.63 3.30 14.72
N LYS A 170 -4.48 2.40 15.23
CA LYS A 170 -5.92 2.38 14.96
C LYS A 170 -6.63 3.62 15.51
N GLN A 171 -6.31 4.02 16.74
CA GLN A 171 -6.89 5.22 17.37
C GLN A 171 -6.66 6.50 16.55
N TYR A 172 -5.48 6.62 15.94
CA TYR A 172 -5.11 7.80 15.12
C TYR A 172 -5.34 7.60 13.62
N THR A 173 -5.95 6.48 13.23
CA THR A 173 -6.32 6.25 11.82
C THR A 173 -7.38 7.26 11.41
N LYS A 174 -7.18 7.89 10.26
CA LYS A 174 -8.19 8.75 9.63
C LYS A 174 -8.79 8.05 8.43
N VAL A 175 -10.10 8.19 8.28
CA VAL A 175 -10.84 7.73 7.10
C VAL A 175 -11.61 8.93 6.56
N GLU A 176 -11.33 9.30 5.33
CA GLU A 176 -11.87 10.50 4.70
C GLU A 176 -12.46 10.16 3.32
N GLU A 177 -13.44 10.96 2.88
CA GLU A 177 -13.94 10.88 1.52
C GLU A 177 -12.88 11.35 0.52
N PHE A 178 -12.62 10.53 -0.48
CA PHE A 178 -11.66 10.80 -1.54
C PHE A 178 -12.33 10.79 -2.90
N ARG A 179 -12.79 11.97 -3.34
CA ARG A 179 -13.44 12.09 -4.65
C ARG A 179 -12.43 11.91 -5.79
N ILE A 180 -12.64 10.85 -6.57
CA ILE A 180 -11.98 10.66 -7.86
C ILE A 180 -12.75 11.53 -8.86
N LEU A 181 -12.16 12.66 -9.24
CA LEU A 181 -12.77 13.58 -10.20
C LEU A 181 -12.90 12.88 -11.55
N VAL A 182 -14.14 12.57 -11.95
CA VAL A 182 -14.45 12.14 -13.32
C VAL A 182 -14.32 13.38 -14.20
N ALA A 183 -13.57 13.27 -15.29
CA ALA A 183 -13.45 14.33 -16.29
C ALA A 183 -14.75 14.45 -17.08
#